data_AF-A0A0R1PXV1-F1
#
_entry.id   AF-A0A0R1PXV1-F1
#
_cell.length_a   1.000
_cell.length_b   1.000
_cell.length_c   1.000
_cell.angle_alpha   90.00
_cell.angle_beta   90.00
_cell.angle_gamma   90.00
#
_symmetry.space_group_name_H-M   'P 1'
#
loop_
_entity.id
_entity.type
_entity.pdbx_description
1 polymer ?
#
loop_
_entity_poly.entity_id
_entity_poly.type
_entity_poly.pdbx_seq_one_letter_code
_entity_poly.pdbx_strand_id
1 'polypeptide(L)'
;MIILDKMATFLLRLPQDLKKRLEESAKKQNRSVNSMLQTMIEDELGMADKPVTSLEHRQFIGQVISSKQIDQDNGLVQVNGIFYRYLIESNLDFDSRKSYIVIEANGNILTLRPVEL
;
A
#
# COMPACT_ATOMS: atom_id res chain seq x y z
N MET A 1 -12.75 -5.29 23.14
CA MET A 1 -12.05 -4.01 22.96
C MET A 1 -11.27 -4.11 21.66
N ILE A 2 -11.72 -3.44 20.60
CA ILE A 2 -11.02 -3.44 19.31
C ILE A 2 -9.87 -2.46 19.47
N ILE A 3 -8.63 -2.96 19.59
CA ILE A 3 -7.43 -2.13 19.52
C ILE A 3 -7.35 -1.69 18.05
N LEU A 4 -7.85 -0.49 17.74
CA LEU A 4 -7.47 0.19 16.50
C LEU A 4 -6.01 0.58 16.66
N ASP A 5 -5.10 -0.18 16.06
CA ASP A 5 -3.68 0.18 16.03
C ASP A 5 -3.55 1.59 15.46
N LYS A 6 -3.07 2.50 16.30
CA LYS A 6 -2.96 3.91 15.96
C LYS A 6 -1.73 4.10 15.08
N MET A 7 -1.95 4.19 13.77
CA MET A 7 -0.88 4.43 12.80
C MET A 7 -0.24 5.80 13.03
N ALA A 8 1.09 5.85 13.02
CA ALA A 8 1.88 7.08 13.05
C ALA A 8 2.58 7.28 11.70
N THR A 9 2.66 8.53 11.24
CA THR A 9 3.34 8.89 9.98
C THR A 9 4.57 9.71 10.28
N PHE A 10 5.69 9.41 9.62
CA PHE A 10 6.92 10.18 9.70
C PHE A 10 7.53 10.35 8.30
N LEU A 11 8.25 11.45 8.09
CA LEU A 11 8.92 11.73 6.82
C LEU A 11 10.33 11.11 6.84
N LEU A 12 10.61 10.23 5.89
CA LEU A 12 11.90 9.56 5.73
C LEU A 12 12.61 10.10 4.48
N ARG A 13 13.77 10.76 4.66
CA ARG A 13 14.62 11.20 3.54
C ARG A 13 15.66 10.12 3.24
N LEU A 14 15.75 9.68 1.99
CA LEU A 14 16.66 8.63 1.53
C LEU A 14 17.38 9.10 0.25
N PRO A 15 18.62 8.63 0.00
CA PRO A 15 19.21 8.73 -1.33
C PRO A 15 18.31 8.09 -2.40
N GLN A 16 18.27 8.69 -3.59
CA GLN A 16 17.39 8.23 -4.68
C GLN A 16 17.67 6.77 -5.09
N ASP A 17 18.93 6.35 -5.13
CA ASP A 17 19.30 4.97 -5.44
C ASP A 17 18.80 3.98 -4.38
N LEU A 18 18.79 4.38 -3.11
CA LEU A 18 18.29 3.55 -2.03
C LEU A 18 16.77 3.40 -2.12
N LYS A 19 16.05 4.50 -2.41
CA LYS A 19 14.60 4.45 -2.69
C LYS A 19 14.31 3.47 -3.83
N LYS A 20 15.03 3.55 -4.94
CA LYS A 20 14.83 2.68 -6.10
C LYS A 20 15.04 1.20 -5.76
N ARG A 21 16.12 0.87 -5.06
CA ARG A 21 16.40 -0.51 -4.62
C ARG A 21 15.32 -1.06 -3.69
N LEU A 22 14.79 -0.21 -2.80
CA LEU A 22 13.71 -0.57 -1.89
C LEU A 22 12.42 -0.86 -2.66
N GLU A 23 12.05 -0.01 -3.61
CA GLU A 23 10.88 -0.22 -4.49
C GLU A 23 11.01 -1.50 -5.33
N GLU A 24 12.18 -1.75 -5.91
CA GLU A 24 12.44 -2.99 -6.67
C GLU A 24 12.33 -4.24 -5.80
N SER A 25 12.82 -4.18 -4.56
CA SER A 25 12.76 -5.31 -3.62
C SER A 25 11.34 -5.57 -3.14
N ALA A 26 10.57 -4.51 -2.86
CA ALA A 26 9.15 -4.59 -2.51
C ALA A 26 8.32 -5.17 -3.67
N LYS A 27 8.57 -4.71 -4.91
CA LYS A 27 7.94 -5.25 -6.14
C LYS A 27 8.21 -6.75 -6.29
N LYS A 28 9.46 -7.20 -6.12
CA LYS A 28 9.84 -8.63 -6.20
C LYS A 28 9.09 -9.50 -5.18
N GLN A 29 8.76 -8.96 -4.01
CA GLN A 29 8.06 -9.68 -2.94
C GLN A 29 6.54 -9.52 -2.99
N ASN A 30 5.99 -8.79 -3.97
CA ASN A 30 4.57 -8.43 -4.03
C ASN A 30 4.05 -7.75 -2.75
N ARG A 31 4.90 -6.93 -2.12
CA ARG A 31 4.56 -6.13 -0.94
C ARG A 31 4.73 -4.65 -1.26
N SER A 32 4.11 -3.79 -0.46
CA SER A 32 4.38 -2.36 -0.52
C SER A 32 5.70 -2.02 0.17
N VAL A 33 6.27 -0.86 -0.19
CA VAL A 33 7.43 -0.29 0.49
C VAL A 33 7.16 -0.09 1.98
N ASN A 34 5.97 0.38 2.35
CA ASN A 34 5.60 0.60 3.75
C ASN A 34 5.60 -0.71 4.55
N SER A 35 4.93 -1.76 4.06
CA SER A 35 4.89 -3.06 4.74
C SER A 35 6.29 -3.68 4.87
N MET A 36 7.14 -3.52 3.85
CA MET A 36 8.52 -3.96 3.89
C MET A 36 9.35 -3.21 4.94
N LEU A 37 9.24 -1.89 5.00
CA LEU A 37 9.94 -1.07 6.01
C LEU A 37 9.46 -1.39 7.42
N GLN A 38 8.15 -1.56 7.63
CA GLN A 38 7.62 -1.96 8.93
C GLN A 38 8.19 -3.30 9.38
N THR A 39 8.20 -4.30 8.50
CA THR A 39 8.78 -5.62 8.81
C THR A 39 10.27 -5.50 9.17
N MET A 40 11.04 -4.74 8.39
CA MET A 40 12.48 -4.53 8.68
C MET A 40 12.72 -3.83 10.01
N ILE A 41 11.90 -2.84 10.35
CA ILE A 41 12.00 -2.10 11.62
C ILE A 41 11.59 -3.01 12.79
N GLU A 42 10.52 -3.79 12.64
CA GLU A 42 10.08 -4.74 13.65
C GLU A 42 11.12 -5.82 13.90
N ASP A 43 11.71 -6.39 12.84
CA ASP A 43 12.77 -7.39 12.93
C ASP A 43 14.00 -6.83 13.64
N GLU A 44 14.47 -5.64 13.25
CA GLU A 44 15.63 -4.96 13.86
C GLU A 44 15.38 -4.63 15.35
N LEU A 45 14.14 -4.31 15.71
CA LEU A 45 13.74 -3.99 17.10
C LEU A 45 13.31 -5.23 17.91
N GLY A 46 13.38 -6.44 17.34
CA GLY A 46 13.01 -7.69 18.00
C GLY A 46 11.50 -7.82 18.30
N MET A 47 10.64 -7.24 17.46
CA MET A 47 9.18 -7.21 17.61
C MET A 47 8.41 -8.22 16.73
N ALA A 48 9.10 -9.18 16.13
CA ALA A 48 8.58 -10.11 15.10
C ALA A 48 7.39 -11.02 15.54
N ASP A 49 7.02 -11.06 16.82
CA ASP A 49 5.93 -11.89 17.35
C ASP A 49 4.51 -11.34 17.09
N LYS A 50 4.36 -10.16 16.48
CA LYS A 50 3.05 -9.57 16.19
C LYS A 50 2.67 -9.76 14.73
N PRO A 51 1.52 -10.39 14.42
CA PRO A 51 1.04 -10.47 13.05
C PRO A 51 0.66 -9.07 12.56
N VAL A 52 1.41 -8.56 11.57
CA VAL A 52 1.33 -7.20 10.99
C VAL A 52 -0.01 -6.90 10.28
N THR A 53 -0.98 -7.81 10.26
CA THR A 53 -2.20 -7.65 9.45
C THR A 53 -3.45 -8.13 10.16
N SER A 54 -4.38 -7.19 10.44
CA SER A 54 -5.77 -7.51 10.74
C SER A 54 -6.37 -8.32 9.58
N LEU A 55 -6.96 -9.47 9.91
CA LEU A 55 -7.50 -10.45 8.93
C LEU A 55 -8.52 -9.83 7.96
N GLU A 56 -9.23 -8.77 8.37
CA GLU A 56 -10.21 -8.07 7.55
C GLU A 56 -9.58 -7.31 6.37
N HIS A 57 -8.33 -6.86 6.49
CA HIS A 57 -7.65 -6.10 5.45
C HIS A 57 -7.09 -6.97 4.30
N ARG A 58 -7.03 -8.30 4.48
CA ARG A 58 -6.56 -9.22 3.44
C ARG A 58 -7.55 -9.46 2.31
N GLN A 59 -8.83 -9.12 2.48
CA GLN A 59 -9.85 -9.37 1.46
C GLN A 59 -9.66 -8.52 0.20
N PHE A 60 -8.96 -7.38 0.31
CA PHE A 60 -8.77 -6.45 -0.80
C PHE A 60 -7.46 -6.70 -1.56
N ILE A 61 -6.47 -7.35 -0.92
CA ILE A 61 -5.14 -7.54 -1.49
C ILE A 61 -5.22 -8.46 -2.72
N GLY A 62 -4.62 -8.02 -3.82
CA GLY A 62 -4.65 -8.71 -5.09
C GLY A 62 -5.85 -8.38 -5.98
N GLN A 63 -6.83 -7.61 -5.49
CA GLN A 63 -7.96 -7.19 -6.30
C GLN A 63 -7.50 -6.19 -7.37
N VAL A 64 -7.91 -6.45 -8.62
CA VAL A 64 -7.67 -5.53 -9.75
C VAL A 64 -8.82 -4.54 -9.84
N ILE A 65 -8.46 -3.27 -9.87
CA ILE A 65 -9.34 -2.11 -9.93
C ILE A 65 -9.12 -1.42 -11.28
N SER A 66 -10.21 -1.19 -12.00
CA SER A 66 -10.17 -0.43 -13.25
C SER A 66 -10.03 1.07 -12.97
N SER A 67 -9.47 1.82 -13.91
CA SER A 67 -9.37 3.28 -13.80
C SER A 67 -10.71 3.98 -13.58
N LYS A 68 -11.84 3.38 -14.03
CA LYS A 68 -13.20 3.91 -13.82
C LYS A 68 -13.66 3.90 -12.36
N GLN A 69 -13.02 3.10 -11.51
CA GLN A 69 -13.31 3.02 -10.09
C GLN A 69 -12.48 4.00 -9.27
N ILE A 70 -11.59 4.77 -9.93
CA ILE A 70 -10.71 5.74 -9.29
C ILE A 70 -11.24 7.14 -9.61
N ASP A 71 -11.58 7.86 -8.54
CA ASP A 71 -11.87 9.28 -8.57
C ASP A 71 -10.59 10.04 -8.21
N GLN A 72 -9.86 10.44 -9.24
CA GLN A 72 -8.59 11.15 -9.08
C GLN A 72 -8.76 12.52 -8.43
N ASP A 73 -9.84 13.22 -8.76
CA ASP A 73 -10.09 14.59 -8.28
C ASP A 73 -10.30 14.62 -6.76
N ASN A 74 -10.94 13.56 -6.23
CA ASN A 74 -11.19 13.42 -4.79
C ASN A 74 -10.17 12.52 -4.08
N GLY A 75 -9.24 11.89 -4.81
CA GLY A 75 -8.25 10.96 -4.25
C GLY A 75 -8.88 9.69 -3.66
N LEU A 76 -9.96 9.21 -4.29
CA LEU A 76 -10.74 8.07 -3.81
C LEU A 76 -10.75 6.91 -4.80
N VAL A 77 -10.89 5.70 -4.28
CA VAL A 77 -11.09 4.48 -5.05
C VAL A 77 -12.28 3.69 -4.51
N GLN A 78 -13.13 3.21 -5.41
CA GLN A 78 -14.30 2.41 -5.07
C GLN A 78 -13.98 0.91 -5.17
N VAL A 79 -14.05 0.23 -4.02
CA VAL A 79 -13.83 -1.22 -3.92
C VAL A 79 -15.04 -1.84 -3.23
N ASN A 80 -15.71 -2.77 -3.92
CA ASN A 80 -16.91 -3.48 -3.43
C ASN A 80 -18.02 -2.54 -2.91
N GLY A 81 -18.21 -1.39 -3.55
CA GLY A 81 -19.24 -0.40 -3.17
C GLY A 81 -18.83 0.59 -2.07
N ILE A 82 -17.62 0.49 -1.52
CA ILE A 82 -17.10 1.37 -0.47
C ILE A 82 -15.96 2.23 -1.05
N PHE A 83 -15.91 3.51 -0.65
CA PHE A 83 -14.86 4.44 -1.04
C PHE A 83 -13.73 4.46 -0.02
N TYR A 84 -12.50 4.29 -0.50
CA TYR A 84 -11.27 4.38 0.26
C TYR A 84 -10.38 5.49 -0.29
N ARG A 85 -9.50 6.05 0.54
CA ARG A 85 -8.39 6.85 0.02
C ARG A 85 -7.38 5.93 -0.65
N TYR A 86 -6.65 6.43 -1.64
CA TYR A 86 -5.60 5.65 -2.28
C TYR A 86 -4.27 6.37 -2.39
N LEU A 87 -3.21 5.57 -2.47
CA LEU A 87 -1.88 5.99 -2.86
C LEU A 87 -1.45 5.11 -4.04
N ILE A 88 -0.80 5.69 -5.04
CA ILE A 88 -0.14 4.89 -6.08
C ILE A 88 1.30 4.65 -5.63
N GLU A 89 1.74 3.39 -5.72
CA GLU A 89 3.10 2.97 -5.40
C GLU A 89 4.13 3.88 -6.08
N SER A 90 5.24 4.13 -5.40
CA SER A 90 6.33 5.01 -5.85
C SER A 90 5.96 6.49 -6.04
N ASN A 91 4.78 6.92 -5.60
CA ASN A 91 4.18 8.24 -5.87
C ASN A 91 4.10 8.52 -7.38
N LEU A 92 3.76 7.50 -8.17
CA LEU A 92 3.49 7.69 -9.59
C LEU A 92 2.18 8.46 -9.78
N ASP A 93 2.09 9.20 -10.89
CA ASP A 93 0.85 9.81 -11.32
C ASP A 93 -0.18 8.76 -11.74
N PHE A 94 -1.46 9.09 -11.56
CA PHE A 94 -2.55 8.27 -12.07
C PHE A 94 -2.58 8.29 -13.60
N ASP A 95 -2.58 7.11 -14.21
CA ASP A 95 -2.82 6.86 -15.63
C ASP A 95 -4.20 6.22 -15.82
N SER A 96 -5.09 6.91 -16.52
CA SER A 96 -6.46 6.46 -16.81
C SER A 96 -6.55 5.27 -17.76
N ARG A 97 -5.44 4.92 -18.43
CA ARG A 97 -5.37 3.77 -19.35
C ARG A 97 -4.93 2.48 -18.66
N LYS A 98 -4.51 2.56 -17.39
CA LYS A 98 -4.02 1.41 -16.63
C LYS A 98 -5.07 0.88 -15.66
N SER A 99 -5.01 -0.41 -15.41
CA SER A 99 -5.64 -1.03 -14.25
C SER A 99 -4.64 -1.04 -13.09
N TYR A 100 -5.15 -1.14 -11.87
CA TYR A 100 -4.35 -1.12 -10.66
C TYR A 100 -4.64 -2.34 -9.82
N ILE A 101 -3.64 -2.91 -9.17
CA ILE A 101 -3.82 -3.97 -8.19
C ILE A 101 -3.63 -3.40 -6.80
N VAL A 102 -4.52 -3.76 -5.87
CA VAL A 102 -4.38 -3.41 -4.46
C VAL A 102 -3.26 -4.27 -3.86
N ILE A 103 -2.20 -3.64 -3.35
CA ILE A 103 -1.04 -4.34 -2.76
C ILE A 103 -0.94 -4.19 -1.24
N GLU A 104 -1.66 -3.22 -0.68
CA GLU A 104 -1.74 -2.99 0.76
C GLU A 104 -3.07 -2.33 1.11
N ALA A 105 -3.60 -2.65 2.28
CA ALA A 105 -4.74 -1.99 2.89
C ALA A 105 -4.38 -1.67 4.34
N ASN A 106 -4.32 -0.37 4.66
CA ASN A 106 -4.01 0.11 6.00
C ASN A 106 -5.12 1.06 6.46
N GLY A 107 -6.09 0.52 7.21
CA GLY A 107 -7.29 1.25 7.59
C GLY A 107 -8.09 1.71 6.37
N ASN A 108 -8.26 3.03 6.23
CA ASN A 108 -9.03 3.63 5.12
C ASN A 108 -8.17 4.02 3.90
N ILE A 109 -6.91 3.56 3.84
CA ILE A 109 -5.99 3.85 2.73
C ILE A 109 -5.59 2.54 2.04
N LEU A 110 -5.76 2.51 0.72
CA LEU A 110 -5.31 1.43 -0.15
C LEU A 110 -4.06 1.86 -0.92
N THR A 111 -3.04 1.02 -0.94
CA THR A 111 -1.89 1.21 -1.82
C THR A 111 -2.14 0.44 -3.12
N LEU A 112 -2.09 1.17 -4.23
CA LEU A 112 -2.35 0.68 -5.58
C LEU A 112 -1.05 0.59 -6.37
N ARG A 113 -0.87 -0.51 -7.10
CA ARG A 113 0.22 -0.68 -8.06
C ARG A 113 -0.35 -0.73 -9.47
N PRO A 114 0.18 0.03 -10.45
CA PRO A 114 -0.23 -0.11 -11.83
C PRO A 114 0.07 -1.53 -12.34
N VAL A 115 -0.89 -2.16 -12.99
CA VAL A 115 -0.69 -3.44 -13.68
C VAL A 115 0.01 -3.13 -15.01
N GLU A 116 1.21 -3.70 -15.20
CA GLU A 116 1.89 -3.67 -16.50
C GLU A 116 1.35 -4.84 -17.33
N LEU A 117 0.74 -4.52 -18.48
CA LEU A 117 0.34 -5.49 -19.51
C LEU A 117 1.53 -5.86 -20.39
#